data_AF-A0A7S9S8F7-F1
#
_entry.id   AF-A0A7S9S8F7-F1
#
_cell.length_a   1.000
_cell.length_b   1.000
_cell.length_c   1.000
_cell.angle_alpha   90.00
_cell.angle_beta   90.00
_cell.angle_gamma   90.00
#
_symmetry.space_group_name_H-M   'P 1'
#
loop_
_entity.id
_entity.type
_entity.pdbx_description
1 polymer ?
#
loop_
_entity_poly.entity_id
_entity_poly.type
_entity_poly.pdbx_seq_one_letter_code
_entity_poly.pdbx_strand_id
1 'polypeptide(L)'
;MKNVFFILFLIVNLYSDNENSKSKEWVGNYSFEDQIMLDEKNYRGHIQDLNISMCKNNICNVRFESYRTYGVKGDEDSEGANICLIEVEDKAMNLQILSSKEAVLKLATNDKSKKCSANIIKTDKGFKFTNPEINANECANILIDYGCGEGTDPYWDGEFIKDEKK
;
A
#
# COMPACT_ATOMS: atom_id res chain seq x y z
N MET A 1 -40.40 9.02 25.90
CA MET A 1 -39.17 8.20 25.92
C MET A 1 -39.08 7.14 24.81
N LYS A 2 -40.18 6.54 24.31
CA LYS A 2 -40.12 5.55 23.19
C LYS A 2 -39.61 6.10 21.85
N ASN A 3 -39.92 7.35 21.50
CA ASN A 3 -39.50 7.94 20.21
C ASN A 3 -38.01 8.30 20.16
N VAL A 4 -37.36 8.58 21.29
CA VAL A 4 -35.93 8.95 21.34
C VAL A 4 -35.05 7.73 21.11
N PHE A 5 -35.43 6.57 21.64
CA PHE A 5 -34.73 5.30 21.41
C PHE A 5 -34.78 4.84 19.94
N PHE A 6 -35.91 5.04 19.26
CA PHE A 6 -36.06 4.67 17.86
C PHE A 6 -35.20 5.54 16.92
N ILE A 7 -35.10 6.84 17.21
CA ILE A 7 -34.26 7.77 16.45
C ILE A 7 -32.78 7.45 16.64
N LEU A 8 -32.34 7.14 17.87
CA LEU A 8 -30.98 6.70 18.15
C LEU A 8 -30.62 5.40 17.40
N PHE A 9 -31.54 4.44 17.34
CA PHE A 9 -31.30 3.17 16.63
C PHE A 9 -31.14 3.38 15.11
N LEU A 10 -31.92 4.29 14.50
CA LEU A 10 -31.79 4.64 13.09
C LEU A 10 -30.49 5.37 12.77
N ILE A 11 -30.06 6.30 13.63
CA ILE A 11 -28.80 7.04 13.44
C ILE A 11 -27.60 6.09 13.54
N VAL A 12 -27.60 5.15 14.48
CA VAL A 12 -26.49 4.19 14.65
C VAL A 12 -26.35 3.26 13.43
N ASN A 13 -27.47 2.78 12.86
CA ASN A 13 -27.43 1.94 11.66
C ASN A 13 -26.98 2.73 10.41
N LEU A 14 -27.45 3.96 10.24
CA LEU A 14 -27.03 4.84 9.14
C LEU A 14 -25.52 5.18 9.20
N TYR A 15 -24.98 5.40 10.41
CA TYR A 15 -23.54 5.63 10.57
C TYR A 15 -22.73 4.36 10.29
N SER A 16 -23.18 3.20 10.75
CA SER A 16 -22.49 1.92 10.51
C SER A 16 -22.47 1.52 9.04
N ASP A 17 -23.57 1.73 8.31
CA ASP A 17 -23.63 1.43 6.87
C ASP A 17 -22.78 2.42 6.06
N ASN A 18 -22.73 3.69 6.46
CA ASN A 18 -21.94 4.72 5.77
C ASN A 18 -20.43 4.55 6.00
N GLU A 19 -20.00 4.13 7.19
CA GLU A 19 -18.61 3.73 7.45
C GLU A 19 -18.20 2.55 6.57
N ASN A 20 -19.03 1.50 6.49
CA ASN A 20 -18.79 0.35 5.63
C ASN A 20 -18.77 0.72 4.13
N SER A 21 -19.61 1.66 3.69
CA SER A 21 -19.63 2.13 2.30
C SER A 21 -18.30 2.77 1.92
N LYS A 22 -17.77 3.66 2.77
CA LYS A 22 -16.49 4.34 2.51
C LYS A 22 -15.35 3.36 2.43
N SER A 23 -15.27 2.38 3.34
CA SER A 23 -14.17 1.42 3.34
C SER A 23 -14.19 0.52 2.10
N LYS A 24 -15.38 0.17 1.59
CA LYS A 24 -15.52 -0.67 0.38
C LYS A 24 -14.93 -0.03 -0.88
N GLU A 25 -14.94 1.30 -1.00
CA GLU A 25 -14.39 1.99 -2.17
C GLU A 25 -12.86 1.90 -2.28
N TRP A 26 -12.19 1.59 -1.17
CA TRP A 26 -10.73 1.40 -1.11
C TRP A 26 -10.31 -0.04 -1.40
N VAL A 27 -11.24 -0.99 -1.36
CA VAL A 27 -10.95 -2.40 -1.65
C VAL A 27 -10.56 -2.54 -3.13
N GLY A 28 -9.49 -3.29 -3.36
CA GLY A 28 -8.95 -3.53 -4.69
C GLY A 28 -7.47 -3.87 -4.69
N ASN A 29 -6.97 -4.19 -5.88
CA ASN A 29 -5.54 -4.27 -6.15
C ASN A 29 -5.10 -2.94 -6.74
N TYR A 30 -3.89 -2.53 -6.38
CA TYR A 30 -3.27 -1.32 -6.87
C TYR A 30 -1.82 -1.62 -7.21
N SER A 31 -1.37 -1.11 -8.35
CA SER A 31 -0.03 -1.33 -8.86
C SER A 31 0.67 -0.01 -9.13
N PHE A 32 1.96 0.04 -8.85
CA PHE A 32 2.85 1.09 -9.30
C PHE A 32 3.98 0.45 -10.09
N GLU A 33 4.25 1.00 -11.26
CA GLU A 33 5.36 0.57 -12.11
C GLU A 33 6.16 1.80 -12.53
N ASP A 34 7.48 1.74 -12.34
CA ASP A 34 8.41 2.73 -12.83
C ASP A 34 9.67 2.06 -13.38
N GLN A 35 10.21 2.65 -14.45
CA GLN A 35 11.44 2.20 -15.08
C GLN A 35 12.37 3.40 -15.27
N ILE A 36 13.49 3.37 -14.53
CA ILE A 36 14.50 4.40 -14.55
C ILE A 36 15.69 3.90 -15.36
N MET A 37 16.06 4.62 -16.43
CA MET A 37 17.33 4.40 -17.11
C MET A 37 18.47 4.87 -16.20
N LEU A 38 19.41 3.98 -15.88
CA LEU A 38 20.60 4.29 -15.09
C LEU A 38 21.71 4.89 -15.99
N ASP A 39 21.80 4.41 -17.23
CA ASP A 39 22.64 4.95 -18.30
C ASP A 39 22.07 4.59 -19.68
N GLU A 40 22.82 4.78 -20.76
CA GLU A 40 22.38 4.50 -22.13
C GLU A 40 21.95 3.04 -22.36
N LYS A 41 22.45 2.11 -21.54
CA LYS A 41 22.28 0.66 -21.68
C LYS A 41 21.60 0.02 -20.48
N ASN A 42 21.75 0.54 -19.27
CA ASN A 42 21.23 -0.09 -18.05
C ASN A 42 19.95 0.57 -17.56
N TYR A 43 19.02 -0.22 -17.04
CA TYR A 43 17.79 0.26 -16.41
C TYR A 43 17.54 -0.40 -15.05
N ARG A 44 16.71 0.24 -14.24
CA ARG A 44 16.12 -0.28 -13.01
C ARG A 44 14.61 -0.18 -13.09
N GLY A 45 13.93 -1.31 -12.95
CA GLY A 45 12.48 -1.37 -12.83
C GLY A 45 12.05 -1.53 -11.38
N HIS A 46 10.92 -0.91 -11.04
CA HIS A 46 10.21 -1.11 -9.78
C HIS A 46 8.77 -1.47 -10.13
N ILE A 47 8.30 -2.60 -9.61
CA ILE A 47 6.90 -2.98 -9.63
C ILE A 47 6.49 -3.14 -8.17
N GLN A 48 5.41 -2.48 -7.77
CA GLN A 48 4.89 -2.55 -6.41
C GLN A 48 3.40 -2.80 -6.44
N ASP A 49 2.98 -3.85 -5.77
CA ASP A 49 1.60 -4.27 -5.69
C ASP A 49 1.08 -4.11 -4.27
N LEU A 50 -0.11 -3.52 -4.16
CA LEU A 50 -0.80 -3.31 -2.90
C LEU A 50 -2.24 -3.79 -3.01
N ASN A 51 -2.57 -4.83 -2.26
CA ASN A 51 -3.93 -5.35 -2.14
C ASN A 51 -4.58 -4.82 -0.86
N ILE A 52 -5.73 -4.15 -1.00
CA ILE A 52 -6.57 -3.70 0.11
C ILE A 52 -7.78 -4.62 0.19
N SER A 53 -7.98 -5.27 1.33
CA SER A 53 -9.07 -6.23 1.52
C SER A 53 -9.61 -6.26 2.96
N MET A 54 -10.69 -7.03 3.16
CA MET A 54 -11.25 -7.34 4.48
C MET A 54 -11.52 -6.13 5.39
N CYS A 55 -12.04 -5.03 4.82
CA CYS A 55 -12.32 -3.82 5.58
C CYS A 55 -13.45 -4.01 6.60
N LYS A 56 -13.19 -3.63 7.86
CA LYS A 56 -14.18 -3.58 8.94
C LYS A 56 -13.91 -2.38 9.84
N ASN A 57 -14.95 -1.61 10.17
CA ASN A 57 -14.85 -0.43 11.04
C ASN A 57 -13.74 0.55 10.58
N ASN A 58 -13.69 0.87 9.28
CA ASN A 58 -12.69 1.74 8.67
C ASN A 58 -11.23 1.26 8.76
N ILE A 59 -10.98 0.01 9.10
CA ILE A 59 -9.64 -0.60 9.07
C ILE A 59 -9.67 -1.73 8.04
N CYS A 60 -8.73 -1.70 7.10
CA CYS A 60 -8.57 -2.71 6.06
C CYS A 60 -7.25 -3.45 6.23
N ASN A 61 -7.23 -4.72 5.86
CA ASN A 61 -6.00 -5.48 5.71
C ASN A 61 -5.29 -5.02 4.44
N VAL A 62 -3.96 -4.97 4.51
CA VAL A 62 -3.12 -4.68 3.35
C VAL A 62 -2.09 -5.77 3.19
N ARG A 63 -1.98 -6.28 1.96
CA ARG A 63 -0.82 -7.06 1.51
C ARG A 63 -0.01 -6.20 0.56
N PHE A 64 1.29 -6.20 0.73
CA PHE A 64 2.23 -5.41 -0.05
C PHE A 64 3.34 -6.31 -0.58
N GLU A 65 3.62 -6.18 -1.87
CA GLU A 65 4.71 -6.84 -2.57
C GLU A 65 5.46 -5.81 -3.39
N SER A 66 6.78 -5.89 -3.39
CA SER A 66 7.62 -5.06 -4.26
C SER A 66 8.65 -5.93 -4.93
N TYR A 67 8.76 -5.75 -6.25
CA TYR A 67 9.69 -6.39 -7.15
C TYR A 67 10.63 -5.34 -7.71
N ARG A 68 11.93 -5.56 -7.57
CA ARG A 68 12.94 -4.75 -8.26
C ARG A 68 13.58 -5.55 -9.35
N THR A 69 13.82 -4.92 -10.48
CA THR A 69 14.54 -5.52 -11.61
C THR A 69 15.70 -4.62 -12.02
N TYR A 70 16.79 -5.24 -12.43
CA TYR A 70 17.95 -4.58 -13.02
C TYR A 70 18.22 -5.27 -14.36
N GLY A 71 18.41 -4.50 -15.42
CA GLY A 71 18.63 -5.09 -16.74
C GLY A 71 19.36 -4.19 -17.72
N VAL A 72 19.71 -4.77 -18.86
CA VAL A 72 20.32 -4.08 -20.01
C VAL A 72 19.27 -3.94 -21.11
N LYS A 73 19.15 -2.75 -21.70
CA LYS A 73 18.22 -2.43 -22.78
C LYS A 73 18.58 -3.25 -24.03
N GLY A 74 17.66 -4.11 -24.47
CA GLY A 74 17.77 -4.89 -25.71
C GLY A 74 18.21 -6.35 -25.53
N ASP A 75 18.47 -6.81 -24.30
CA ASP A 75 18.63 -8.24 -24.02
C ASP A 75 17.26 -8.90 -23.81
N GLU A 76 16.82 -9.66 -24.82
CA GLU A 76 15.63 -10.54 -24.75
C GLU A 76 15.84 -11.68 -23.72
N ASP A 77 17.09 -12.00 -23.40
CA ASP A 77 17.52 -13.06 -22.46
C ASP A 77 17.90 -12.52 -21.07
N SER A 78 17.23 -11.48 -20.55
CA SER A 78 17.48 -11.01 -19.18
C SER A 78 16.90 -11.95 -18.11
N GLU A 79 17.33 -13.21 -18.14
CA GLU A 79 17.38 -14.15 -16.98
C GLU A 79 18.22 -13.58 -15.81
N GLY A 80 18.83 -12.40 -15.97
CA GLY A 80 19.68 -11.71 -14.99
C GLY A 80 19.01 -10.61 -14.18
N ALA A 81 17.69 -10.39 -14.30
CA ALA A 81 17.00 -9.50 -13.37
C ALA A 81 17.04 -10.13 -11.97
N ASN A 82 17.91 -9.62 -11.08
CA ASN A 82 17.82 -9.93 -9.66
C ASN A 82 16.45 -9.43 -9.17
N ILE A 83 15.48 -10.34 -9.10
CA ILE A 83 14.16 -10.04 -8.56
C ILE A 83 14.32 -9.97 -7.04
N CYS A 84 14.30 -8.75 -6.53
CA CYS A 84 14.18 -8.53 -5.10
C CYS A 84 12.70 -8.57 -4.74
N LEU A 85 12.25 -9.62 -4.06
CA LEU A 85 10.93 -9.65 -3.46
C LEU A 85 10.99 -9.06 -2.06
N ILE A 86 10.17 -8.04 -1.84
CA ILE A 86 9.92 -7.44 -0.54
C ILE A 86 8.45 -7.68 -0.21
N GLU A 87 8.19 -8.51 0.78
CA GLU A 87 6.85 -8.75 1.30
C GLU A 87 6.71 -8.15 2.69
N VAL A 88 5.48 -7.84 3.08
CA VAL A 88 5.16 -7.52 4.46
C VAL A 88 4.40 -8.68 5.08
N GLU A 89 4.81 -9.10 6.27
CA GLU A 89 4.15 -10.20 6.98
C GLU A 89 2.64 -9.95 7.10
N ASP A 90 1.88 -11.04 6.97
CA ASP A 90 0.43 -11.01 7.07
C ASP A 90 -0.02 -10.31 8.36
N LYS A 91 -0.85 -9.27 8.21
CA LYS A 91 -1.41 -8.41 9.28
C LYS A 91 -0.43 -7.40 9.90
N ALA A 92 0.82 -7.36 9.47
CA ALA A 92 1.73 -6.30 9.88
C ALA A 92 1.37 -4.95 9.22
N MET A 93 0.68 -4.96 8.09
CA MET A 93 0.17 -3.74 7.44
C MET A 93 -1.35 -3.61 7.51
N ASN A 94 -1.83 -2.42 7.85
CA ASN A 94 -3.24 -2.08 7.75
C ASN A 94 -3.43 -0.68 7.19
N LEU A 95 -4.62 -0.45 6.63
CA LEU A 95 -5.04 0.85 6.14
C LEU A 95 -6.19 1.37 7.01
N GLN A 96 -5.98 2.51 7.66
CA GLN A 96 -7.02 3.22 8.38
C GLN A 96 -7.67 4.27 7.46
N ILE A 97 -8.94 4.07 7.13
CA ILE A 97 -9.72 5.00 6.31
C ILE A 97 -10.16 6.18 7.18
N LEU A 98 -9.75 7.39 6.78
CA LEU A 98 -10.17 8.63 7.45
C LEU A 98 -11.40 9.22 6.76
N SER A 99 -11.43 9.15 5.43
CA SER A 99 -12.51 9.67 4.60
C SER A 99 -12.62 8.89 3.28
N SER A 100 -13.51 9.31 2.38
CA SER A 100 -13.55 8.76 1.02
C SER A 100 -12.32 9.12 0.18
N LYS A 101 -11.53 10.10 0.62
CA LYS A 101 -10.34 10.61 -0.10
C LYS A 101 -9.03 10.40 0.63
N GLU A 102 -9.05 10.13 1.93
CA GLU A 102 -7.85 10.08 2.76
C GLU A 102 -7.81 8.81 3.60
N ALA A 103 -6.63 8.25 3.72
CA ALA A 103 -6.34 7.11 4.57
C ALA A 103 -4.92 7.18 5.12
N VAL A 104 -4.61 6.34 6.11
CA VAL A 104 -3.26 6.21 6.67
C VAL A 104 -2.86 4.75 6.61
N LEU A 105 -1.80 4.45 5.87
CA LEU A 105 -1.15 3.15 5.88
C LEU A 105 -0.29 3.05 7.14
N LYS A 106 -0.39 1.95 7.87
CA LYS A 106 0.37 1.71 9.09
C LYS A 106 1.05 0.35 9.02
N LEU A 107 2.33 0.34 9.35
CA LEU A 107 3.11 -0.86 9.57
C LEU A 107 3.28 -1.10 11.07
N ALA A 108 3.18 -2.35 11.48
CA ALA A 108 3.55 -2.78 12.82
C ALA A 108 5.04 -2.54 13.05
N THR A 109 5.40 -2.04 14.23
CA THR A 109 6.79 -1.82 14.63
C THR A 109 7.01 -2.38 16.04
N ASN A 110 8.20 -2.95 16.26
CA ASN A 110 8.63 -3.39 17.59
C ASN A 110 9.09 -2.21 18.46
N ASP A 111 9.43 -1.08 17.86
CA ASP A 111 9.79 0.15 18.55
C ASP A 111 8.68 1.20 18.38
N LYS A 112 7.94 1.45 19.47
CA LYS A 112 6.82 2.41 19.49
C LYS A 112 7.24 3.86 19.30
N SER A 113 8.54 4.18 19.40
CA SER A 113 9.07 5.52 19.11
C SER A 113 9.22 5.77 17.60
N LYS A 114 9.27 4.70 16.80
CA LYS A 114 9.34 4.78 15.34
C LYS A 114 7.96 4.99 14.75
N LYS A 115 7.88 5.96 13.85
CA LYS A 115 6.69 6.15 13.02
C LYS A 115 6.89 5.32 11.77
N CYS A 116 5.95 4.42 11.53
CA CYS A 116 5.92 3.53 10.38
C CYS A 116 4.56 3.67 9.73
N SER A 117 4.34 4.84 9.16
CA SER A 117 3.06 5.20 8.57
C SER A 117 3.22 6.14 7.41
N ALA A 118 2.26 6.10 6.50
CA ALA A 118 2.21 7.02 5.38
C ALA A 118 0.78 7.47 5.16
N ASN A 119 0.57 8.78 5.00
CA ASN A 119 -0.74 9.29 4.60
C ASN A 119 -0.93 9.00 3.11
N ILE A 120 -2.15 8.63 2.74
CA ILE A 120 -2.54 8.33 1.38
C ILE A 120 -3.70 9.24 0.99
N ILE A 121 -3.63 9.79 -0.21
CA ILE A 121 -4.70 10.56 -0.84
C ILE A 121 -5.17 9.84 -2.10
N LYS A 122 -6.48 9.62 -2.20
CA LYS A 122 -7.14 9.03 -3.36
C LYS A 122 -7.04 9.97 -4.56
N THR A 123 -6.74 9.41 -5.72
CA THR A 123 -6.75 10.10 -7.01
C THR A 123 -7.87 9.52 -7.88
N ASP A 124 -8.06 10.10 -9.07
CA ASP A 124 -9.04 9.59 -10.04
C ASP A 124 -8.68 8.18 -10.54
N LYS A 125 -7.39 7.82 -10.52
CA LYS A 125 -6.88 6.54 -11.03
C LYS A 125 -6.53 5.54 -9.93
N GLY A 126 -6.37 5.99 -8.69
CA GLY A 126 -5.96 5.15 -7.57
C GLY A 126 -5.62 5.98 -6.34
N PHE A 127 -4.35 6.04 -5.93
CA PHE A 127 -3.90 6.86 -4.82
C PHE A 127 -2.42 7.24 -4.87
N LYS A 128 -2.04 8.23 -4.04
CA LYS A 128 -0.65 8.67 -3.81
C LYS A 128 -0.34 8.75 -2.34
N PHE A 129 0.93 8.53 -1.99
CA PHE A 129 1.41 8.85 -0.66
C PHE A 129 1.74 10.34 -0.54
N THR A 130 1.49 10.91 0.63
CA THR A 130 1.88 12.27 1.00
C THR A 130 2.59 12.22 2.35
N ASN A 131 3.92 12.30 2.35
CA ASN A 131 4.78 12.15 3.53
C ASN A 131 4.85 10.70 4.06
N PRO A 132 5.46 9.79 3.29
CA PRO A 132 5.79 8.47 3.79
C PRO A 132 6.86 8.57 4.89
N GLU A 133 6.50 8.22 6.11
CA GLU A 133 7.42 7.99 7.22
C GLU A 133 7.57 6.47 7.40
N ILE A 134 7.98 5.77 6.34
CA ILE A 134 8.21 4.31 6.37
C ILE A 134 9.64 4.08 5.86
N ASN A 135 10.52 3.66 6.76
CA ASN A 135 11.87 3.24 6.43
C ASN A 135 11.97 1.73 6.69
N ALA A 136 12.33 0.93 5.68
CA ALA A 136 12.25 -0.52 5.81
C ALA A 136 13.22 -1.08 6.86
N ASN A 137 14.32 -0.37 7.11
CA ASN A 137 15.31 -0.75 8.12
C ASN A 137 14.86 -0.42 9.56
N GLU A 138 13.91 0.51 9.73
CA GLU A 138 13.39 0.90 11.05
C GLU A 138 12.00 0.31 11.34
N CYS A 139 11.24 0.00 10.29
CA CYS A 139 9.90 -0.54 10.37
C CYS A 139 9.95 -2.06 10.21
N ALA A 140 9.90 -2.76 11.35
CA ALA A 140 9.93 -4.22 11.40
C ALA A 140 8.78 -4.88 10.60
N ASN A 141 8.92 -6.17 10.30
CA ASN A 141 7.96 -7.02 9.58
C ASN A 141 7.94 -6.88 8.05
N ILE A 142 9.03 -6.36 7.49
CA ILE A 142 9.31 -6.44 6.06
C ILE A 142 10.26 -7.62 5.84
N LEU A 143 9.80 -8.60 5.07
CA LEU A 143 10.58 -9.74 4.62
C LEU A 143 11.27 -9.35 3.31
N ILE A 144 12.60 -9.39 3.29
CA ILE A 144 13.41 -9.08 2.11
C ILE A 144 14.14 -10.36 1.72
N ASP A 145 13.86 -10.89 0.53
CA ASP A 145 14.52 -12.12 0.06
C ASP A 145 16.02 -11.87 -0.28
N TYR A 146 16.82 -12.92 -0.24
CA TYR A 146 18.28 -12.83 -0.43
C TYR A 146 18.64 -12.37 -1.85
N GLY A 147 19.31 -11.22 -1.96
CA GLY A 147 19.84 -10.69 -3.24
C GLY A 147 19.64 -9.19 -3.46
N CYS A 148 18.91 -8.53 -2.56
CA CYS A 148 18.43 -7.18 -2.78
C CYS A 148 19.49 -6.04 -2.65
N GLY A 149 20.64 -6.28 -2.00
CA GLY A 149 21.70 -5.28 -1.83
C GLY A 149 21.30 -4.07 -0.96
N GLU A 150 22.06 -2.98 -1.00
CA GLU A 150 21.71 -1.72 -0.30
C GLU A 150 20.61 -0.92 -1.05
N GLY A 151 19.77 -0.21 -0.30
CA GLY A 151 18.79 0.75 -0.84
C GLY A 151 17.47 0.14 -1.28
N THR A 152 17.04 -0.96 -0.64
CA THR A 152 15.88 -1.81 -0.98
C THR A 152 14.55 -1.31 -0.42
N ASP A 153 14.47 -0.04 -0.05
CA ASP A 153 13.22 0.53 0.45
C ASP A 153 12.14 0.52 -0.64
N PRO A 154 10.89 0.17 -0.32
CA PRO A 154 9.80 0.38 -1.26
C PRO A 154 9.76 1.83 -1.76
N TYR A 155 9.44 2.02 -3.04
CA TYR A 155 9.31 3.36 -3.59
C TYR A 155 7.91 3.90 -3.26
N TRP A 156 7.86 5.01 -2.52
CA TRP A 156 6.61 5.56 -2.00
C TRP A 156 6.13 6.79 -2.76
N ASP A 157 6.98 7.40 -3.59
CA ASP A 157 6.67 8.69 -4.25
C ASP A 157 5.79 8.53 -5.51
N GLY A 158 5.43 7.29 -5.85
CA GLY A 158 4.62 6.93 -7.01
C GLY A 158 3.10 7.08 -6.82
N GLU A 159 2.39 7.08 -7.94
CA GLU A 159 0.93 6.87 -7.96
C GLU A 159 0.63 5.38 -8.12
N PHE A 160 -0.05 4.81 -7.14
CA PHE A 160 -0.57 3.46 -7.23
C PHE A 160 -1.89 3.51 -7.98
N ILE A 161 -1.93 2.90 -9.16
CA ILE A 161 -3.08 2.84 -10.05
C ILE A 161 -3.93 1.65 -9.67
N LYS A 162 -5.26 1.84 -9.59
CA LYS A 162 -6.18 0.74 -9.30
C LYS A 162 -6.22 -0.19 -10.50
N ASP A 163 -6.03 -1.48 -10.27
CA ASP A 163 -6.20 -2.48 -11.32
C ASP A 163 -7.68 -2.52 -11.71
N GLU A 164 -7.99 -2.07 -12.91
CA GLU A 164 -9.26 -2.39 -13.53
C GLU A 164 -9.19 -3.88 -13.90
N LYS A 165 -9.96 -4.71 -13.19
CA LYS A 165 -10.17 -6.10 -13.64
C LYS A 165 -10.61 -6.05 -15.11
N LYS A 166 -9.73 -6.50 -16.01
CA LYS A 166 -10.08 -6.84 -17.39
C LYS A 166 -11.05 -8.02 -17.40
#